data_AF-A0A2S3QLX4-F1
#
_entry.id   AF-A0A2S3QLX4-F1
#
_cell.length_a   1.000
_cell.length_b   1.000
_cell.length_c   1.000
_cell.angle_alpha   90.00
_cell.angle_beta   90.00
_cell.angle_gamma   90.00
#
_symmetry.space_group_name_H-M   'P 1'
#
loop_
_entity.id
_entity.type
_entity.pdbx_description
1 polymer ?
#
loop_
_entity_poly.entity_id
_entity_poly.type
_entity_poly.pdbx_seq_one_letter_code
_entity_poly.pdbx_strand_id
1 'polypeptide(L)'
;KRTIKEKVSVKNSFDIVLRNTHNINEAFDFAGMLKEEGVVYFFDPQITSTLQNVVNISITFSGDKDKAMDVLKKFSNTKLSEQASIKRDENLPFVFNIIHAGESGKVIKEDKEAAKAKSL
;
A
#
# COMPACT_ATOMS: atom_id res chain seq x y z
N LYS A 1 -38.28 -26.33 7.67
CA LYS A 1 -37.04 -25.82 7.03
C LYS A 1 -36.35 -24.89 8.03
N ARG A 2 -35.16 -25.25 8.53
CA ARG A 2 -34.37 -24.35 9.40
C ARG A 2 -33.72 -23.31 8.49
N THR A 3 -34.17 -22.07 8.55
CA THR A 3 -33.52 -20.96 7.86
C THR A 3 -32.21 -20.67 8.59
N ILE A 4 -31.11 -21.16 8.05
CA ILE A 4 -29.77 -20.76 8.48
C ILE A 4 -29.68 -19.28 8.09
N LYS A 5 -29.79 -18.37 9.07
CA LYS A 5 -29.37 -16.99 8.88
C LYS A 5 -27.86 -17.06 8.71
N GLU A 6 -27.39 -17.17 7.46
CA GLU A 6 -26.02 -16.81 7.13
C GLU A 6 -25.79 -15.42 7.70
N LYS A 7 -24.96 -15.34 8.74
CA LYS A 7 -24.33 -14.09 9.14
C LYS A 7 -23.43 -13.73 7.97
N VAL A 8 -23.97 -13.02 6.99
CA VAL A 8 -23.17 -12.41 5.93
C VAL A 8 -22.27 -11.42 6.65
N SER A 9 -21.06 -11.88 6.98
CA SER A 9 -19.98 -11.01 7.40
C SER A 9 -19.79 -10.06 6.24
N VAL A 10 -20.21 -8.80 6.40
CA VAL A 10 -19.94 -7.76 5.40
C VAL A 10 -18.43 -7.61 5.38
N LYS A 11 -17.80 -8.32 4.45
CA LYS A 11 -16.36 -8.20 4.20
C LYS A 11 -16.15 -6.86 3.54
N ASN A 12 -15.59 -5.92 4.29
CA ASN A 12 -15.19 -4.65 3.75
C ASN A 12 -13.81 -4.83 3.10
N SER A 13 -13.53 -4.03 2.08
CA SER A 13 -12.20 -3.96 1.49
C SER A 13 -11.80 -2.53 1.19
N PHE A 14 -10.49 -2.29 1.15
CA PHE A 14 -9.90 -1.10 0.55
C PHE A 14 -8.63 -1.51 -0.18
N ASP A 15 -8.31 -0.76 -1.23
CA ASP A 15 -7.10 -0.96 -2.00
C ASP A 15 -6.04 0.05 -1.58
N ILE A 16 -4.80 -0.43 -1.49
CA ILE A 16 -3.62 0.41 -1.30
C ILE A 16 -2.66 0.22 -2.48
N VAL A 17 -1.82 1.23 -2.70
CA VAL A 17 -0.83 1.27 -3.76
C VAL A 17 0.55 1.36 -3.11
N LEU A 18 1.41 0.38 -3.41
CA LEU A 18 2.81 0.36 -3.01
C LEU A 18 3.67 0.71 -4.23
N ARG A 19 4.35 1.85 -4.17
CA ARG A 19 5.20 2.39 -5.23
C ARG A 19 6.68 2.14 -4.94
N ASN A 20 7.48 2.26 -5.98
CA ASN A 20 8.93 2.02 -5.97
C ASN A 20 9.28 0.60 -5.51
N THR A 21 8.41 -0.37 -5.77
CA THR A 21 8.66 -1.78 -5.47
C THR A 21 9.64 -2.33 -6.51
N HIS A 22 10.87 -2.64 -6.10
CA HIS A 22 11.89 -3.20 -6.99
C HIS A 22 11.80 -4.72 -7.08
N ASN A 23 11.32 -5.36 -6.02
CA ASN A 23 11.13 -6.80 -5.97
C ASN A 23 9.74 -7.13 -5.39
N ILE A 24 9.05 -8.08 -6.00
CA ILE A 24 7.75 -8.56 -5.52
C ILE A 24 7.81 -9.08 -4.07
N ASN A 25 8.97 -9.58 -3.62
CA ASN A 25 9.17 -9.98 -2.23
C ASN A 25 8.91 -8.83 -1.25
N GLU A 26 9.23 -7.59 -1.62
CA GLU A 26 8.98 -6.42 -0.78
C GLU A 26 7.49 -6.16 -0.58
N ALA A 27 6.68 -6.43 -1.62
CA ALA A 27 5.23 -6.36 -1.52
C ALA A 27 4.67 -7.49 -0.65
N PHE A 28 5.24 -8.70 -0.72
CA PHE A 28 4.87 -9.80 0.15
C PHE A 28 5.24 -9.53 1.61
N ASP A 29 6.42 -9.00 1.86
CA ASP A 29 6.88 -8.62 3.21
C ASP A 29 5.94 -7.55 3.78
N PHE A 30 5.63 -6.51 3.01
CA PHE A 30 4.70 -5.47 3.46
C PHE A 30 3.28 -6.01 3.70
N ALA A 31 2.77 -6.88 2.83
CA ALA A 31 1.50 -7.57 3.03
C ALA A 31 1.53 -8.43 4.32
N GLY A 32 2.64 -9.08 4.62
CA GLY A 32 2.86 -9.77 5.89
C GLY A 32 2.71 -8.83 7.09
N MET A 33 3.40 -7.69 7.06
CA MET A 33 3.30 -6.69 8.13
C MET A 33 1.88 -6.15 8.31
N LEU A 34 1.17 -5.89 7.22
CA LEU A 34 -0.24 -5.45 7.24
C LEU A 34 -1.14 -6.49 7.89
N LYS A 35 -0.91 -7.78 7.61
CA LYS A 35 -1.65 -8.89 8.22
C LYS A 35 -1.38 -9.01 9.72
N GLU A 36 -0.13 -8.85 10.13
CA GLU A 36 0.27 -8.91 11.55
C GLU A 36 -0.32 -7.76 12.36
N GLU A 37 -0.15 -6.51 11.91
CA GLU A 37 -0.68 -5.33 12.60
C GLU A 37 -2.22 -5.26 12.54
N GLY A 38 -2.81 -5.78 11.46
CA GLY A 38 -4.25 -5.80 11.21
C GLY A 38 -4.97 -7.05 11.73
N VAL A 39 -4.30 -7.93 12.48
CA VAL A 39 -4.85 -9.23 12.90
C VAL A 39 -6.18 -9.12 13.64
N VAL A 40 -6.35 -8.08 14.47
CA VAL A 40 -7.57 -7.81 15.24
C VAL A 40 -8.77 -7.52 14.34
N TYR A 41 -8.52 -7.00 13.14
CA TYR A 41 -9.52 -6.69 12.12
C TYR A 41 -9.55 -7.75 11.01
N PHE A 42 -8.88 -8.89 11.21
CA PHE A 42 -8.81 -9.97 10.23
C PHE A 42 -8.34 -9.47 8.85
N PHE A 43 -7.29 -8.65 8.83
CA PHE A 43 -6.70 -8.19 7.57
C PHE A 43 -6.26 -9.40 6.74
N ASP A 44 -6.75 -9.46 5.52
CA ASP A 44 -6.37 -10.40 4.49
C ASP A 44 -5.88 -9.61 3.27
N PRO A 45 -4.60 -9.17 3.29
CA PRO A 45 -3.99 -8.46 2.18
C PRO A 45 -3.70 -9.42 1.03
N GLN A 46 -4.11 -9.04 -0.17
CA GLN A 46 -3.87 -9.79 -1.41
C GLN A 46 -3.28 -8.86 -2.46
N ILE A 47 -2.17 -9.29 -3.07
CA ILE A 47 -1.59 -8.58 -4.22
C ILE A 47 -2.53 -8.80 -5.41
N THR A 48 -3.16 -7.73 -5.90
CA THR A 48 -4.16 -7.80 -6.97
C THR A 48 -3.57 -7.49 -8.35
N SER A 49 -2.56 -6.63 -8.42
CA SER A 49 -1.87 -6.35 -9.68
C SER A 49 -0.47 -5.80 -9.46
N THR A 50 0.41 -6.08 -10.42
CA THR A 50 1.76 -5.54 -10.47
C THR A 50 1.97 -4.86 -11.82
N LEU A 51 2.41 -3.61 -11.82
CA LEU A 51 2.74 -2.86 -13.04
C LEU A 51 4.02 -2.08 -12.82
N GLN A 52 5.09 -2.47 -13.51
CA GLN A 52 6.43 -1.88 -13.33
C GLN A 52 6.82 -1.92 -11.85
N ASN A 53 7.05 -0.75 -11.24
CA ASN A 53 7.45 -0.61 -9.83
C ASN A 53 6.27 -0.24 -8.92
N VAL A 54 5.03 -0.52 -9.35
CA VAL A 54 3.81 -0.23 -8.61
C VAL A 54 3.03 -1.51 -8.39
N VAL A 55 2.65 -1.76 -7.14
CA VAL A 55 1.89 -2.93 -6.71
C VAL A 55 0.61 -2.48 -6.04
N ASN A 56 -0.52 -3.02 -6.50
CA ASN A 56 -1.80 -2.82 -5.82
C ASN A 56 -2.05 -3.99 -4.87
N ILE A 57 -2.44 -3.67 -3.64
CA ILE A 57 -2.76 -4.65 -2.60
C ILE A 57 -4.19 -4.35 -2.14
N SER A 58 -5.09 -5.31 -2.30
CA SER A 58 -6.44 -5.23 -1.74
C SER A 58 -6.44 -5.84 -0.35
N ILE A 59 -6.95 -5.09 0.63
CA ILE A 59 -7.01 -5.54 2.02
C ILE A 59 -8.47 -5.79 2.34
N THR A 60 -8.82 -7.06 2.44
CA THR A 60 -10.12 -7.45 3.00
C THR A 60 -10.01 -7.42 4.52
N PHE A 61 -11.02 -6.89 5.20
CA PHE A 61 -11.04 -6.83 6.66
C PHE A 61 -12.47 -7.00 7.20
N SER A 62 -12.55 -7.26 8.49
CA SER A 62 -13.81 -7.32 9.23
C SER A 62 -13.76 -6.39 10.45
N GLY A 63 -14.91 -5.79 10.76
CA GLY A 63 -15.02 -4.80 11.82
C GLY A 63 -15.12 -3.37 11.29
N ASP A 64 -14.75 -2.43 12.15
CA ASP A 64 -14.91 -1.00 11.92
C ASP A 64 -13.89 -0.45 10.92
N LYS A 65 -14.39 0.27 9.90
CA LYS A 65 -13.57 0.84 8.82
C LYS A 65 -12.58 1.89 9.32
N ASP A 66 -13.00 2.77 10.23
CA ASP A 66 -12.16 3.86 10.70
C ASP A 66 -10.99 3.30 11.52
N LYS A 67 -11.27 2.28 12.34
CA LYS A 67 -10.23 1.56 13.07
C LYS A 67 -9.28 0.77 12.17
N ALA A 68 -9.79 0.17 11.10
CA ALA A 68 -8.94 -0.48 10.09
C ALA A 68 -8.02 0.56 9.41
N MET A 69 -8.53 1.75 9.10
CA MET A 69 -7.72 2.84 8.56
C MET A 69 -6.67 3.37 9.56
N ASP A 70 -6.93 3.30 10.86
CA ASP A 70 -5.94 3.66 11.88
C ASP A 70 -4.74 2.70 11.90
N VAL A 71 -4.94 1.43 11.55
CA VAL A 71 -3.83 0.48 11.38
C VAL A 71 -2.88 0.97 10.27
N LEU A 72 -3.42 1.44 9.14
CA LEU A 72 -2.62 2.00 8.05
C LEU A 72 -1.81 3.23 8.47
N LYS A 73 -2.31 4.02 9.43
CA LYS A 73 -1.58 5.20 9.95
C LYS A 73 -0.29 4.83 10.67
N LYS A 74 -0.20 3.62 11.23
CA LYS A 74 1.02 3.12 11.87
C LYS A 74 2.17 2.94 10.87
N PHE A 75 1.85 2.73 9.60
CA PHE A 75 2.82 2.53 8.52
C PHE A 75 3.31 3.85 7.89
N SER A 76 3.30 4.95 8.66
CA SER A 76 3.74 6.27 8.17
C SER A 76 5.23 6.27 7.80
N ASN A 77 6.05 5.60 8.59
CA ASN A 77 7.47 5.39 8.35
C ASN A 77 7.91 4.09 9.05
N THR A 78 8.02 3.01 8.28
CA THR A 78 8.26 1.67 8.83
C THR A 78 9.43 1.01 8.11
N LYS A 79 10.33 0.40 8.88
CA LYS A 79 11.44 -0.37 8.30
C LYS A 79 10.88 -1.65 7.68
N LEU A 80 11.16 -1.87 6.39
CA LEU A 80 10.80 -3.11 5.69
C LEU A 80 11.95 -4.12 5.75
N SER A 81 13.17 -3.65 5.51
CA SER A 81 14.40 -4.46 5.59
C SER A 81 15.58 -3.58 6.03
N GLU A 82 16.80 -4.14 6.08
CA GLU A 82 18.00 -3.33 6.34
C GLU A 82 18.27 -2.27 5.27
N GLN A 83 17.81 -2.52 4.03
CA GLN A 83 18.07 -1.67 2.87
C GLN A 83 16.80 -0.97 2.36
N ALA A 84 15.65 -1.14 3.00
CA ALA A 84 14.40 -0.55 2.54
C ALA A 84 13.50 -0.11 3.69
N SER A 85 12.82 1.01 3.48
CA SER A 85 11.79 1.53 4.39
C SER A 85 10.54 1.90 3.60
N ILE A 86 9.39 1.82 4.26
CA ILE A 86 8.11 2.23 3.70
C ILE A 86 7.75 3.58 4.29
N LYS A 87 7.47 4.55 3.43
CA LYS A 87 6.91 5.84 3.80
C LYS A 87 5.53 6.01 3.19
N ARG A 88 4.55 6.34 4.02
CA ARG A 88 3.22 6.71 3.52
C ARG A 88 3.27 8.06 2.82
N ASP A 89 2.53 8.20 1.72
CA ASP A 89 2.37 9.47 1.03
C ASP A 89 1.61 10.47 1.91
N GLU A 90 2.07 11.72 1.94
CA GLU A 90 1.52 12.78 2.80
C GLU A 90 0.17 13.31 2.26
N ASN A 91 -0.07 13.17 0.96
CA ASN A 91 -1.27 13.68 0.29
C ASN A 91 -2.28 12.57 0.00
N LEU A 92 -1.82 11.32 -0.14
CA LEU A 92 -2.66 10.19 -0.53
C LEU A 92 -2.69 9.10 0.56
N PRO A 93 -3.81 8.93 1.29
CA PRO A 93 -3.85 8.06 2.46
C PRO A 93 -3.69 6.56 2.15
N PHE A 94 -3.85 6.14 0.90
CA PHE A 94 -3.73 4.72 0.51
C PHE A 94 -2.49 4.46 -0.34
N VAL A 95 -1.55 5.41 -0.40
CA VAL A 95 -0.31 5.28 -1.15
C VAL A 95 0.87 5.16 -0.21
N PHE A 96 1.70 4.17 -0.46
CA PHE A 96 2.94 3.88 0.25
C PHE A 96 4.09 3.83 -0.75
N ASN A 97 5.23 4.39 -0.39
CA ASN A 97 6.43 4.41 -1.22
C ASN A 97 7.52 3.62 -0.50
N ILE A 98 8.17 2.70 -1.20
CA ILE A 98 9.40 2.10 -0.73
C ILE A 98 10.56 3.05 -0.99
N ILE A 99 11.43 3.21 0.01
CA ILE A 99 12.65 4.01 -0.03
C ILE A 99 13.81 3.07 0.25
N HIS A 100 14.64 2.84 -0.76
CA HIS A 100 15.84 2.02 -0.66
C HIS A 100 17.04 2.83 -0.18
N ALA A 101 17.79 2.29 0.78
CA ALA A 101 19.05 2.85 1.24
C ALA A 101 20.07 2.82 0.08
N GLY A 102 20.47 4.00 -0.39
CA GLY A 102 21.35 4.15 -1.56
C GLY A 102 20.70 4.90 -2.73
N GLU A 103 19.37 5.08 -2.74
CA GLU A 103 18.66 5.87 -3.76
C GLU A 103 18.36 7.31 -3.36
N SER A 104 18.95 7.78 -2.25
CA SER A 104 18.94 9.18 -1.82
C SER A 104 19.63 10.08 -2.86
N GLY A 105 18.92 10.37 -3.96
CA GLY A 105 19.44 11.11 -5.11
C GLY A 105 18.48 11.23 -6.29
N LYS A 106 17.48 10.35 -6.46
CA LYS A 106 16.43 10.54 -7.49
C LYS A 106 15.16 11.08 -6.86
N VAL A 107 15.21 12.35 -6.46
CA VAL A 107 14.02 13.19 -6.49
C VAL A 107 13.49 13.10 -7.93
N ILE A 108 12.31 12.54 -8.10
CA ILE A 108 11.53 12.65 -9.33
C ILE A 108 11.31 14.15 -9.52
N LYS A 109 12.19 14.80 -10.28
CA LYS A 109 11.91 16.14 -10.79
C LYS A 109 10.73 15.93 -11.72
N GLU A 110 9.60 16.54 -11.37
CA GLU A 110 8.50 16.74 -12.29
C GLU A 110 9.09 17.22 -13.62
N ASP A 111 8.85 16.47 -14.70
CA ASP A 111 9.12 16.90 -16.07
C ASP A 111 8.26 18.14 -16.37
N LYS A 112 8.76 19.31 -16.00
CA LYS A 112 8.36 20.59 -16.60
C LYS A 112 9.22 20.82 -17.84
N GLU A 113 9.16 19.92 -18.80
CA GLU A 113 9.65 20.18 -20.15
C GLU A 113 8.55 19.94 -21.18
N ALA A 114 7.52 20.79 -21.10
CA ALA A 114 6.51 20.92 -22.13
C ALA A 114 6.09 22.39 -22.27
N ALA A 115 6.99 23.24 -22.76
CA ALA A 115 6.60 24.47 -23.44
C ALA A 115 7.68 25.00 -24.39
N LYS A 116 7.52 24.61 -25.66
CA LYS A 116 7.90 25.35 -26.87
C LYS A 116 9.38 25.46 -27.24
N ALA A 117 9.88 24.36 -27.81
CA ALA A 117 10.56 24.45 -29.10
C ALA A 117 9.51 24.53 -30.22
N LYS A 118 9.37 25.72 -30.82
CA LYS A 118 8.79 26.07 -32.14
C LYS A 118 8.89 27.60 -32.16
N SER A 119 9.62 28.28 -33.02
CA SER A 119 10.25 27.97 -34.30
C SER A 119 10.94 29.27 -34.73
N LEU A 120 12.14 29.16 -35.32
CA LEU A 120 12.78 30.06 -36.30
C LEU A 120 12.49 31.56 -36.23
#